data_AF-A0A0C1L1E4-F1
#
_entry.id   AF-A0A0C1L1E4-F1
#
_cell.length_a   1.000
_cell.length_b   1.000
_cell.length_c   1.000
_cell.angle_alpha   90.00
_cell.angle_beta   90.00
_cell.angle_gamma   90.00
#
_symmetry.space_group_name_H-M   'P 1'
#
loop_
_entity.id
_entity.type
_entity.pdbx_description
1 polymer ?
#
loop_
_entity_poly.entity_id
_entity_poly.type
_entity_poly.pdbx_seq_one_letter_code
_entity_poly.pdbx_strand_id
1 'polypeptide(L)' 'MVESAALIPSSFKAKKAAKHGSDAPLGRAGEPAEVAPSYLFLACDDSSYMTGQVLHPNGGEIING' A
#
# COMPACT_ATOMS: atom_id res chain seq x y z
N MET A 1 -9.38 4.51 21.11
CA MET A 1 -8.89 5.08 19.85
C MET A 1 -7.49 4.52 19.66
N VAL A 2 -7.38 3.35 19.04
CA VAL A 2 -6.07 2.78 18.68
C VAL A 2 -5.57 3.58 17.48
N GLU A 3 -4.51 4.36 17.67
CA GLU A 3 -3.81 4.98 16.54
C GLU A 3 -3.32 3.86 15.62
N SER A 4 -3.96 3.73 14.46
CA SER A 4 -3.39 3.02 13.32
C SER A 4 -2.23 3.86 12.80
N ALA A 5 -1.10 3.80 13.51
CA ALA A 5 0.12 4.44 13.07
C ALA A 5 0.76 3.51 12.04
N ALA A 6 0.92 4.00 10.81
CA ALA A 6 1.58 3.31 9.72
C ALA A 6 2.79 2.53 10.21
N LEU A 7 2.85 1.24 9.86
CA LEU A 7 3.96 0.39 10.26
C LEU A 7 5.25 0.86 9.57
N ILE A 8 6.01 1.74 10.24
CA ILE A 8 7.28 2.25 9.73
C ILE A 8 8.40 1.25 10.05
N PRO A 9 9.22 0.83 9.07
CA PRO A 9 10.35 -0.06 9.33
C PRO A 9 11.32 0.50 10.37
N SER A 10 11.67 -0.30 11.37
CA SER A 10 12.63 0.06 12.43
C SER A 10 14.05 0.34 11.91
N SER A 11 14.36 -0.08 10.68
CA SER A 11 15.62 0.19 9.99
C SER A 11 15.73 1.63 9.45
N PHE A 12 14.65 2.42 9.43
CA PHE A 12 14.69 3.80 8.95
C PHE A 12 15.31 4.76 9.98
N LYS A 13 16.18 5.66 9.51
CA LYS A 13 16.63 6.80 10.32
C LYS A 13 15.44 7.68 10.69
N ALA A 14 15.44 8.27 11.90
CA ALA A 14 14.32 9.05 12.43
C ALA A 14 13.73 10.10 11.46
N LYS A 15 14.60 10.88 10.78
CA LYS A 15 14.14 11.88 9.78
C LYS A 15 13.41 11.26 8.58
N LYS A 16 13.80 10.05 8.17
CA LYS A 16 13.17 9.32 7.05
C LYS A 16 11.87 8.66 7.52
N ALA A 17 11.88 8.05 8.70
CA ALA A 17 10.69 7.49 9.33
C ALA A 17 9.56 8.53 9.44
N ALA A 18 9.88 9.75 9.90
CA ALA A 18 8.92 10.83 10.06
C ALA A 18 8.30 11.36 8.74
N LYS A 19 8.91 11.08 7.59
CA LYS A 19 8.45 11.53 6.26
C LYS A 19 7.97 10.39 5.37
N HIS A 20 7.86 9.18 5.92
CA HIS A 20 7.56 8.01 5.11
C HIS A 20 6.16 8.12 4.49
N GLY A 21 6.09 7.99 3.15
CA GLY A 21 4.85 8.01 2.39
C GLY A 21 4.23 9.41 2.19
N SER A 22 4.85 10.47 2.70
CA SER A 22 4.35 11.84 2.51
C SER A 22 4.42 12.34 1.05
N ASP A 23 5.17 11.62 0.22
CA ASP A 23 5.41 11.89 -1.20
C ASP A 23 4.39 11.21 -2.13
N ALA A 24 3.65 10.21 -1.64
CA ALA A 24 2.52 9.66 -2.39
C ALA A 24 1.41 10.72 -2.56
N PRO A 25 0.61 10.69 -3.63
CA PRO A 25 -0.50 11.63 -3.81
C PRO A 25 -1.52 11.67 -2.67
N LEU A 26 -1.75 10.55 -1.97
CA LEU A 26 -2.57 10.52 -0.74
C LEU A 26 -1.88 11.15 0.50
N GLY A 27 -0.61 11.54 0.40
CA GLY A 27 0.14 12.26 1.43
C GLY A 27 0.48 11.44 2.68
N ARG A 28 0.35 10.11 2.63
CA ARG A 28 0.64 9.21 3.75
C ARG A 28 1.12 7.84 3.26
N ALA A 29 1.80 7.12 4.16
CA ALA A 29 2.04 5.70 3.99
C ALA A 29 0.70 4.92 4.04
N GLY A 30 0.63 3.86 3.23
CA GLY A 30 -0.45 2.88 3.31
C GLY A 30 -0.27 1.93 4.49
N GLU A 31 -1.38 1.42 5.01
CA GLU A 31 -1.37 0.39 6.03
C GLU A 31 -1.35 -1.02 5.41
N PRO A 32 -0.79 -2.04 6.08
CA PRO A 32 -0.85 -3.42 5.60
C PRO A 32 -2.28 -3.90 5.28
N ALA A 33 -3.26 -3.44 6.06
CA ALA A 33 -4.67 -3.77 5.87
C ALA A 33 -5.27 -3.18 4.58
N GLU A 34 -4.65 -2.15 3.99
CA GLU A 34 -5.08 -1.55 2.72
C GLU A 34 -4.51 -2.30 1.51
N VAL A 35 -3.42 -3.05 1.70
CA VAL A 35 -2.78 -3.85 0.64
C VAL A 35 -3.31 -5.29 0.62
N ALA A 36 -3.59 -5.88 1.78
CA ALA A 36 -4.05 -7.26 1.90
C ALA A 36 -5.29 -7.62 1.03
N PRO A 37 -6.31 -6.76 0.84
CA PRO A 37 -7.45 -7.05 -0.02
C PRO A 37 -7.08 -7.28 -1.48
N SER A 38 -6.02 -6.64 -2.00
CA SER A 38 -5.56 -6.87 -3.38
C SER A 38 -5.07 -8.30 -3.59
N TYR A 39 -4.40 -8.86 -2.59
CA TYR A 39 -3.98 -10.27 -2.60
C TYR A 39 -5.16 -11.21 -2.50
N LEU A 40 -6.11 -10.93 -1.60
CA LEU A 40 -7.31 -11.73 -1.44
C LEU A 40 -8.10 -11.79 -2.74
N PHE A 41 -8.31 -10.64 -3.38
CA PHE A 41 -9.01 -10.55 -4.66
C PHE A 41 -8.35 -11.39 -5.74
N LEU A 42 -7.02 -11.29 -5.90
CA LEU A 42 -6.28 -12.08 -6.90
C LEU A 42 -6.21 -13.58 -6.58
N ALA A 43 -6.48 -13.96 -5.34
CA ALA A 43 -6.44 -15.36 -4.88
C ALA A 43 -7.82 -16.04 -4.88
N CYS A 44 -8.93 -15.30 -5.06
CA CYS A 44 -10.28 -15.85 -5.03
C CYS A 44 -10.93 -15.89 -6.42
N ASP A 45 -12.10 -16.53 -6.50
CA ASP A 45 -12.84 -16.72 -7.75
C ASP A 45 -13.35 -15.40 -8.36
N ASP A 46 -13.40 -14.32 -7.57
CA ASP A 46 -13.77 -12.98 -8.06
C ASP A 46 -12.80 -12.48 -9.15
N SER A 47 -11.57 -12.98 -9.19
CA SER A 47 -10.57 -12.68 -10.23
C SER A 47 -10.38 -13.82 -11.24
N SER A 48 -11.36 -14.72 -11.41
CA SER A 48 -11.25 -15.93 -12.25
C SER A 48 -10.87 -15.70 -13.72
N TYR A 49 -11.07 -14.49 -14.26
CA TYR A 49 -10.68 -14.11 -15.62
C TYR A 49 -9.54 -13.07 -15.67
N MET A 50 -8.83 -12.85 -14.55
CA MET A 50 -7.72 -11.91 -14.46
C MET A 50 -6.40 -12.66 -14.32
N THR A 51 -5.58 -12.62 -15.38
CA THR A 51 -4.23 -13.18 -15.39
C THR A 51 -3.26 -12.23 -16.07
N GLY A 52 -2.00 -12.22 -15.62
CA GLY A 52 -0.97 -11.31 -16.11
C GLY A 52 -1.18 -9.83 -15.77
N GLN A 53 -2.17 -9.51 -14.92
CA GLN A 53 -2.48 -8.14 -14.51
C GLN A 53 -1.78 -7.78 -13.20
N VAL A 54 -1.57 -6.48 -12.97
CA VAL A 54 -0.97 -5.96 -11.74
C VAL A 54 -1.95 -5.02 -11.05
N LEU A 55 -2.10 -5.17 -9.72
CA LEU A 55 -2.83 -4.24 -8.88
C LEU A 55 -1.85 -3.34 -8.13
N HIS A 56 -2.07 -2.03 -8.16
CA HIS A 56 -1.19 -1.02 -7.57
C HIS A 56 -1.85 -0.28 -6.40
N PRO A 57 -1.93 -0.86 -5.19
CA PRO A 57 -2.35 -0.15 -3.99
C PRO A 57 -1.22 0.77 -3.48
N ASN A 58 -0.90 1.83 -4.23
CA ASN A 58 0.30 2.67 -4.06
C ASN A 58 0.01 4.12 -3.61
N GLY A 59 -1.21 4.42 -3.16
CA GLY A 59 -1.56 5.76 -2.72
C GLY A 59 -1.69 6.80 -3.85
N GLY A 60 -1.91 6.34 -5.09
CA GLY A 60 -2.32 7.19 -6.22
C GLY A 60 -1.21 7.58 -7.19
N GLU A 61 -0.01 7.00 -7.04
CA GLU A 61 1.10 7.27 -7.96
C GLU A 61 0.81 6.71 -9.36
N ILE A 62 0.94 7.56 -10.39
CA ILE A 62 0.70 7.19 -11.79
C ILE A 62 1.93 6.47 -12.34
N ILE A 63 1.74 5.22 -12.76
CA ILE A 63 2.83 4.33 -13.22
C ILE A 63 2.71 3.86 -14.67
N ASN A 64 1.73 4.37 -15.43
CA ASN A 64 1.43 3.94 -16.81
C ASN A 64 1.27 2.41 -16.93
N GLY A 65 0.44 1.86 -16.02
CA GLY A 65 0.10 0.44 -15.98
C GLY A 65 -0.76 -0.02 -17.14
#